data_AF-A0A3D3XX94-F1
#
_entry.id   AF-A0A3D3XX94-F1
#
_cell.length_a   1.000
_cell.length_b   1.000
_cell.length_c   1.000
_cell.angle_alpha   90.00
_cell.angle_beta   90.00
_cell.angle_gamma   90.00
#
_symmetry.space_group_name_H-M   'P 1'
#
loop_
_entity.id
_entity.type
_entity.pdbx_description
1 polymer ?
#
loop_
_entity_poly.entity_id
_entity_poly.type
_entity_poly.pdbx_seq_one_letter_code
_entity_poly.pdbx_strand_id
1 'polypeptide(L)'
;MTEHRDRVVLESSWKAALAKEFEAAYVVRLRAFLVNEKRGRKTVYPTGPEIFKALDSCPLPDTRVVIIGQDPYHGPRQAHGLCFSVPPGIAPPPSLVNIFQEIEKDMCDENVPGGSSNRKIAPGKG
;
A
#
# COMPACT_ATOMS: atom_id res chain seq x y z
N MET A 1 1.38 27.47 -21.32
CA MET A 1 0.77 26.79 -20.15
C MET A 1 0.36 25.38 -20.52
N THR A 2 1.26 24.40 -20.63
CA THR A 2 0.87 22.96 -20.67
C THR A 2 2.10 22.07 -20.52
N GLU A 3 2.45 21.63 -19.31
CA GLU A 3 3.51 20.60 -19.14
C GLU A 3 3.40 19.80 -17.83
N HIS A 4 2.21 19.50 -17.30
CA HIS A 4 2.09 18.63 -16.11
C HIS A 4 1.15 17.44 -16.30
N ARG A 5 0.88 17.06 -17.56
CA ARG A 5 0.27 15.76 -17.87
C ARG A 5 1.34 14.68 -17.67
N ASP A 6 0.99 13.67 -16.85
CA ASP A 6 1.65 12.36 -16.79
C ASP A 6 3.05 12.24 -16.16
N ARG A 7 3.12 12.20 -14.83
CA ARG A 7 4.21 11.50 -14.11
C ARG A 7 3.72 10.52 -13.06
N VAL A 8 2.43 10.16 -13.07
CA VAL A 8 1.96 9.03 -12.27
C VAL A 8 2.35 7.77 -13.02
N VAL A 9 3.41 7.12 -12.54
CA VAL A 9 3.75 5.76 -12.96
C VAL A 9 2.75 4.84 -12.28
N LEU A 10 1.93 4.19 -13.11
CA LEU A 10 0.87 3.32 -12.68
C LEU A 10 0.56 2.33 -13.81
N GLU A 11 0.34 1.07 -13.44
CA GLU A 11 -0.10 0.01 -14.33
C GLU A 11 -1.30 0.46 -15.18
N SER A 12 -1.27 0.10 -16.46
CA SER A 12 -2.15 0.60 -17.52
C SER A 12 -3.65 0.43 -17.24
N SER A 13 -4.08 -0.71 -16.70
CA SER A 13 -5.49 -0.99 -16.45
C SER A 13 -6.03 -0.16 -15.28
N TRP A 14 -5.23 0.02 -14.23
CA TRP A 14 -5.55 0.95 -13.14
C TRP A 14 -5.53 2.40 -13.59
N LYS A 15 -4.56 2.78 -14.43
CA LYS A 15 -4.49 4.13 -14.99
C LYS A 15 -5.73 4.46 -15.82
N ALA A 16 -6.20 3.52 -16.64
CA ALA A 16 -7.43 3.68 -17.41
C ALA A 16 -8.66 3.81 -16.51
N ALA A 17 -8.77 2.96 -15.48
CA ALA A 17 -9.90 2.97 -14.54
C ALA A 17 -9.97 4.28 -13.72
N LEU A 18 -8.83 4.83 -13.33
CA LEU A 18 -8.74 6.02 -12.47
C LEU A 18 -8.57 7.34 -13.23
N ALA A 19 -8.55 7.33 -14.57
CA ALA A 19 -8.27 8.50 -15.39
C ALA A 19 -9.14 9.71 -15.02
N LYS A 20 -10.45 9.50 -14.84
CA LYS A 20 -11.41 10.56 -14.46
C LYS A 20 -11.17 11.09 -13.05
N GLU A 21 -10.74 10.24 -12.12
CA GLU A 21 -10.45 10.65 -10.74
C GLU A 21 -9.25 11.57 -10.68
N PHE A 22 -8.21 11.33 -11.51
CA PHE A 22 -7.05 12.22 -11.58
C PHE A 22 -7.38 13.63 -12.09
N GLU A 23 -8.47 13.78 -12.82
CA GLU A 23 -8.98 15.08 -13.29
C GLU A 23 -10.00 15.69 -12.33
N ALA A 24 -10.51 14.92 -11.37
CA ALA A 24 -11.52 15.39 -10.44
C ALA A 24 -10.99 16.54 -9.57
N ALA A 25 -11.81 17.57 -9.40
CA ALA A 25 -11.41 18.80 -8.73
C ALA A 25 -10.90 18.56 -7.29
N TYR A 26 -11.42 17.54 -6.60
CA TYR A 26 -10.98 17.19 -5.25
C TYR A 26 -9.57 16.57 -5.24
N VAL A 27 -9.22 15.72 -6.21
CA VAL A 27 -7.87 15.14 -6.36
C VAL A 27 -6.85 16.20 -6.75
N VAL A 28 -7.22 17.12 -7.64
CA VAL A 28 -6.37 18.26 -8.00
C VAL A 28 -6.06 19.13 -6.77
N ARG A 29 -7.08 19.44 -5.94
CA ARG A 29 -6.88 20.17 -4.68
C ARG A 29 -6.02 19.39 -3.69
N LEU A 30 -6.24 18.08 -3.56
CA LEU A 30 -5.46 17.21 -2.67
C LEU A 30 -3.97 17.17 -3.07
N ARG A 31 -3.68 17.05 -4.37
CA ARG A 31 -2.30 17.09 -4.89
C ARG A 31 -1.64 18.43 -4.56
N ALA A 32 -2.34 19.55 -4.77
CA ALA A 32 -1.82 20.88 -4.46
C ALA A 32 -1.54 21.03 -2.95
N PHE A 33 -2.44 20.54 -2.10
CA PHE A 33 -2.25 20.49 -0.65
C PHE A 33 -0.98 19.72 -0.26
N LEU A 34 -0.81 18.49 -0.75
CA LEU A 34 0.37 17.66 -0.44
C LEU A 34 1.69 18.29 -0.92
N VAL A 35 1.69 18.96 -2.07
CA VAL A 35 2.87 19.69 -2.56
C VAL A 35 3.20 20.86 -1.64
N ASN A 36 2.21 21.60 -1.18
CA ASN A 36 2.42 22.71 -0.25
C ASN A 36 2.94 22.24 1.12
N GLU A 37 2.40 21.13 1.64
CA GLU A 37 2.89 20.52 2.89
C GLU A 37 4.36 20.12 2.78
N LYS A 38 4.76 19.48 1.67
CA LYS A 38 6.16 19.13 1.40
C LYS A 38 7.07 20.36 1.29
N ARG A 39 6.61 21.43 0.62
CA ARG A 39 7.34 22.72 0.55
C ARG A 39 7.49 23.37 1.91
N GLY A 40 6.50 23.18 2.79
CA GLY A 40 6.54 23.58 4.20
C GLY A 40 7.45 22.73 5.09
N ARG A 41 8.28 21.85 4.52
CA ARG A 41 9.21 20.95 5.23
C ARG A 41 8.52 19.93 6.14
N LYS A 42 7.23 19.66 5.94
CA LYS A 42 6.57 18.54 6.61
C LYS A 42 7.00 17.22 5.98
N THR A 43 7.20 16.22 6.82
CA THR A 43 7.49 14.86 6.36
C THR A 43 6.18 14.22 5.90
N VAL A 44 6.14 13.75 4.66
CA VAL A 44 4.98 13.08 4.07
C VAL A 44 5.40 11.68 3.65
N TYR A 45 4.66 10.68 4.10
CA TYR A 45 4.87 9.27 3.76
C TYR A 45 3.69 8.72 2.92
N PRO A 46 3.93 7.72 2.06
CA PRO A 46 5.23 7.28 1.58
C PRO A 46 5.86 8.33 0.63
N THR A 47 7.00 8.02 0.03
CA THR A 47 7.58 8.92 -0.97
C THR A 47 6.65 9.06 -2.19
N GLY A 48 6.76 10.17 -2.94
CA GLY A 48 5.88 10.44 -4.08
C GLY A 48 5.74 9.29 -5.09
N PRO A 49 6.84 8.65 -5.52
CA PRO A 49 6.79 7.50 -6.42
C PRO A 49 6.12 6.25 -5.83
N GLU A 50 6.05 6.13 -4.50
CA GLU A 50 5.51 4.95 -3.83
C GLU A 50 4.02 5.06 -3.52
N ILE A 51 3.40 6.23 -3.67
CA ILE A 51 1.98 6.45 -3.33
C ILE A 51 1.05 5.45 -4.04
N PHE A 52 1.35 5.10 -5.29
CA PHE A 52 0.53 4.21 -6.12
C PHE A 52 1.11 2.80 -6.26
N LYS A 53 2.14 2.43 -5.48
CA LYS A 53 2.88 1.19 -5.67
C LYS A 53 2.02 -0.07 -5.58
N ALA A 54 1.01 -0.09 -4.71
CA ALA A 54 0.05 -1.19 -4.65
C ALA A 54 -0.65 -1.41 -6.00
N LEU A 55 -1.18 -0.35 -6.60
CA LEU A 55 -1.91 -0.43 -7.87
C LEU A 55 -0.97 -0.69 -9.05
N ASP A 56 0.28 -0.22 -8.96
CA ASP A 56 1.31 -0.49 -9.97
C ASP A 56 1.80 -1.97 -9.94
N SER A 57 1.67 -2.64 -8.80
CA SER A 57 2.19 -4.00 -8.60
C SER A 57 1.30 -5.13 -9.13
N CYS A 58 0.01 -4.88 -9.38
CA CYS A 58 -0.93 -5.91 -9.80
C CYS A 58 -1.97 -5.32 -10.78
N PRO A 59 -2.09 -5.83 -12.02
CA PRO A 59 -3.13 -5.39 -12.94
C PRO A 59 -4.53 -5.54 -12.34
N LEU A 60 -5.41 -4.60 -12.66
CA LEU A 60 -6.80 -4.60 -12.19
C LEU A 60 -7.54 -5.90 -12.56
N PRO A 61 -7.43 -6.45 -13.80
CA PRO A 61 -8.09 -7.71 -14.15
C PRO A 61 -7.60 -8.93 -13.35
N ASP A 62 -6.37 -8.88 -12.85
CA ASP A 62 -5.76 -9.97 -12.08
C ASP A 62 -5.99 -9.82 -10.57
N THR A 63 -6.49 -8.66 -10.14
CA THR A 63 -6.77 -8.36 -8.73
C THR A 63 -7.98 -9.14 -8.26
N ARG A 64 -7.78 -10.04 -7.28
CA ARG A 64 -8.86 -10.89 -6.71
C ARG A 64 -9.31 -10.49 -5.32
N VAL A 65 -8.41 -9.91 -4.53
CA VAL A 65 -8.63 -9.52 -3.14
C VAL A 65 -8.05 -8.13 -2.93
N VAL A 66 -8.78 -7.27 -2.23
CA VAL A 66 -8.32 -5.93 -1.86
C VAL A 66 -8.22 -5.87 -0.34
N ILE A 67 -7.01 -5.60 0.15
CA ILE A 67 -6.76 -5.32 1.57
C ILE A 67 -6.64 -3.80 1.73
N ILE A 68 -7.43 -3.21 2.62
CA ILE A 68 -7.48 -1.77 2.85
C ILE A 68 -6.92 -1.47 4.24
N GLY A 69 -5.86 -0.66 4.28
CA GLY A 69 -5.35 -0.06 5.52
C GLY A 69 -5.96 1.33 5.75
N GLN A 70 -5.84 1.84 6.98
CA GLN A 70 -6.32 3.18 7.32
C GLN A 70 -5.37 4.26 6.81
N ASP A 71 -4.12 4.24 7.28
CA ASP A 71 -3.09 5.23 6.95
C ASP A 71 -1.73 4.53 6.74
N PRO A 72 -0.79 5.16 5.99
CA PRO A 72 0.58 4.66 5.91
C PRO A 72 1.25 4.67 7.29
N TYR A 73 2.18 3.73 7.51
CA TYR A 73 3.04 3.78 8.69
C TYR A 73 3.80 5.11 8.78
N HIS A 74 3.83 5.69 9.99
CA HIS A 74 4.42 7.01 10.23
C HIS A 74 5.91 6.97 10.62
N GLY A 75 6.48 5.79 10.83
CA GLY A 75 7.90 5.64 11.14
C GLY A 75 8.79 5.85 9.92
N PRO A 76 9.99 6.42 10.08
CA PRO A 76 10.92 6.60 8.97
C PRO A 76 11.19 5.29 8.23
N ARG A 77 11.02 5.33 6.90
CA ARG A 77 11.22 4.19 5.97
C ARG A 77 10.26 3.00 6.16
N GLN A 78 9.23 3.12 7.00
CA GLN A 78 8.26 2.02 7.18
C GLN A 78 7.25 1.97 6.03
N ALA A 79 6.64 3.10 5.67
CA ALA A 79 5.68 3.15 4.58
C ALA A 79 6.38 3.14 3.22
N HIS A 80 5.99 2.19 2.37
CA HIS A 80 6.55 2.02 1.02
C HIS A 80 5.49 1.78 -0.05
N GLY A 81 4.23 2.18 0.20
CA GLY A 81 3.14 2.11 -0.80
C GLY A 81 2.30 0.84 -0.81
N LEU A 82 2.54 -0.09 0.11
CA LEU A 82 1.76 -1.31 0.33
C LEU A 82 1.24 -1.29 1.77
N CYS A 83 -0.07 -1.51 1.97
CA CYS A 83 -0.65 -1.53 3.31
C CYS A 83 -0.13 -2.74 4.11
N PHE A 84 0.09 -2.55 5.41
CA PHE A 84 0.60 -3.58 6.33
C PHE A 84 1.94 -4.22 5.92
N SER A 85 2.70 -3.59 5.03
CA SER A 85 4.01 -4.08 4.59
C SER A 85 5.09 -3.06 4.94
N VAL A 86 6.28 -3.57 5.23
CA VAL A 86 7.49 -2.77 5.48
C VAL A 86 8.64 -3.28 4.61
N PRO A 87 9.61 -2.42 4.22
CA PRO A 87 10.79 -2.87 3.49
C PRO A 87 11.62 -3.90 4.26
N PRO A 88 12.41 -4.73 3.54
CA PRO A 88 13.36 -5.66 4.17
C PRO A 88 14.30 -4.93 5.13
N GLY A 89 14.59 -5.57 6.27
CA GLY A 89 15.43 -5.00 7.33
C GLY A 89 14.75 -3.97 8.24
N ILE A 90 13.47 -3.67 8.02
CA ILE A 90 12.65 -2.86 8.94
C ILE A 90 11.88 -3.78 9.89
N ALA A 91 11.93 -3.49 11.18
CA ALA A 91 11.18 -4.25 12.18
C ALA A 91 9.66 -4.14 11.92
N PRO A 92 8.91 -5.26 11.93
CA PRO A 92 7.46 -5.25 11.76
C PRO A 92 6.76 -4.37 12.82
N PRO A 93 5.85 -3.46 12.42
CA PRO A 93 5.03 -2.72 13.36
C PRO A 93 4.04 -3.65 14.10
N PRO A 94 3.51 -3.24 15.27
CA PRO A 94 2.60 -4.08 16.06
C PRO A 94 1.39 -4.60 15.28
N SER A 95 0.82 -3.80 14.38
CA SER A 95 -0.30 -4.23 13.54
C SER A 95 0.08 -5.37 12.58
N LEU A 96 1.28 -5.34 12.01
CA LEU A 96 1.77 -6.41 11.14
C LEU A 96 2.09 -7.68 11.95
N VAL A 97 2.65 -7.55 13.15
CA VAL A 97 2.85 -8.69 14.06
C VAL A 97 1.52 -9.36 14.39
N ASN A 98 0.48 -8.57 14.71
CA ASN A 98 -0.85 -9.10 15.00
C ASN A 98 -1.46 -9.80 13.78
N ILE A 99 -1.27 -9.25 12.57
CA ILE A 99 -1.71 -9.91 11.32
C ILE A 99 -1.03 -11.25 11.14
N PHE A 100 0.29 -11.35 11.35
CA PHE A 100 0.98 -12.64 11.24
C PHE A 100 0.50 -13.66 12.28
N GLN A 101 0.26 -13.23 13.51
CA GLN A 101 -0.30 -14.10 14.55
C GLN A 101 -1.69 -14.59 14.18
N GLU A 102 -2.54 -13.75 13.58
CA GLU A 102 -3.88 -14.16 13.19
C GLU A 102 -3.86 -15.12 12.00
N ILE A 103 -3.00 -14.86 11.01
CA ILE A 103 -2.79 -15.80 9.90
C ILE A 103 -2.29 -17.17 10.42
N GLU A 104 -1.38 -17.18 11.40
CA GLU A 104 -0.89 -18.43 12.00
C GLU A 104 -2.00 -19.21 12.70
N LYS A 105 -2.86 -18.52 13.46
CA LYS A 105 -4.02 -19.16 14.12
C LYS A 105 -5.01 -19.70 13.11
N ASP A 106 -5.44 -18.88 12.15
CA ASP A 106 -6.43 -19.26 11.13
C ASP A 106 -5.95 -20.44 10.29
N MET A 107 -4.66 -20.47 9.96
CA MET A 107 -4.06 -21.56 9.19
C MET A 107 -3.80 -22.83 10.01
N CYS A 108 -3.84 -22.76 11.34
CA CYS A 108 -3.73 -23.91 12.23
C CYS A 108 -5.07 -24.44 12.72
N ASP A 109 -6.16 -23.68 12.54
CA ASP A 109 -7.52 -24.11 12.90
C ASP A 109 -8.05 -25.12 11.87
N GLU A 110 -8.19 -26.38 12.29
CA GLU A 110 -8.69 -27.46 11.44
C GLU A 110 -10.14 -27.26 10.99
N ASN A 111 -10.89 -26.34 11.62
CA ASN A 111 -12.24 -26.00 11.22
C ASN A 111 -12.30 -24.97 10.08
N VAL A 112 -11.18 -24.32 9.74
CA VAL A 112 -11.08 -23.39 8.61
C VAL A 112 -10.72 -24.15 7.34
N PRO A 113 -11.41 -23.93 6.19
CA PRO A 113 -11.05 -24.56 4.92
C PRO A 113 -9.58 -24.28 4.54
N GLY A 114 -8.74 -25.32 4.58
CA GLY A 114 -7.30 -25.22 4.31
C GLY A 114 -6.43 -25.07 5.57
N GLY A 115 -7.00 -25.08 6.77
CA GLY A 115 -6.23 -25.16 8.02
C GLY A 115 -5.52 -26.50 8.20
N SER A 116 -4.32 -26.50 8.76
CA SER A 116 -3.58 -27.69 9.17
C SER A 116 -2.60 -27.35 10.28
N SER A 117 -2.70 -28.02 11.43
CA SER A 117 -1.84 -27.79 12.60
C SER A 117 -0.34 -28.08 12.37
N ASN A 118 0.03 -28.60 11.19
CA ASN A 118 1.42 -28.85 10.79
C ASN A 118 2.06 -27.68 10.00
N ARG A 119 1.35 -26.59 9.74
CA ARG A 119 1.88 -25.41 9.03
C ARG A 119 2.42 -24.36 10.01
N LYS A 120 3.73 -24.39 10.27
CA LYS A 120 4.42 -23.24 10.86
C LYS A 120 4.74 -22.21 9.79
N ILE A 121 4.14 -21.02 9.89
CA ILE A 121 4.49 -19.89 9.04
C ILE A 121 5.70 -19.23 9.68
N ALA A 122 6.90 -19.53 9.18
CA ALA A 122 8.08 -18.78 9.58
C ALA A 122 7.87 -17.31 9.16
N PRO A 123 8.17 -16.32 10.03
CA PRO A 123 8.15 -14.93 9.63
C PRO A 123 9.10 -14.79 8.44
N GLY A 124 8.55 -14.40 7.29
CA GLY A 124 9.31 -14.29 6.05
C GLY A 124 10.55 -13.46 6.30
N LYS A 125 11.73 -14.05 6.04
CA LYS A 125 12.95 -13.26 5.86
C LYS A 125 12.70 -12.40 4.63
N GLY A 126 12.49 -11.10 4.87
CA GLY A 126 12.25 -10.10 3.82
C GLY A 126 13.39 -9.99 2.82
#